data_AF-A0A140KFM4-F1
#
_entry.id   AF-A0A140KFM4-F1
#
_cell.length_a   1.000
_cell.length_b   1.000
_cell.length_c   1.000
_cell.angle_alpha   90.00
_cell.angle_beta   90.00
_cell.angle_gamma   90.00
#
_symmetry.space_group_name_H-M   'P 1'
#
loop_
_entity.id
_entity.type
_entity.pdbx_description
1 polymer ?
#
loop_
_entity_poly.entity_id
_entity_poly.type
_entity_poly.pdbx_seq_one_letter_code
_entity_poly.pdbx_strand_id
1 'polypeptide(L)'
;ASQRKLLGHGLDSCSVEELQEITGQLERSVRKIRERKAHLFAEQMEQLRAKERLLLEENAKLSEEFGAQPRLLLRQQQLSVEEKGAVSYWSQSSLSSEVETELFIGPPVTRC
;
A
#
# COMPACT_ATOMS: atom_id res chain seq x y z
N ALA A 1 0.16 -26.89 34.29
CA ALA A 1 0.68 -27.76 33.21
C ALA A 1 2.09 -27.34 32.79
N SER A 2 3.00 -28.30 32.52
CA SER A 2 4.29 -28.00 31.88
C SER A 2 4.07 -27.57 30.43
N GLN A 3 4.91 -26.68 29.90
CA GLN A 3 4.87 -26.24 28.49
C GLN A 3 4.86 -27.44 27.53
N ARG A 4 5.60 -28.51 27.85
CA ARG A 4 5.61 -29.76 27.08
C ARG A 4 4.21 -30.38 26.92
N LYS A 5 3.45 -30.47 28.02
CA LYS A 5 2.08 -31.02 28.04
C LYS A 5 1.11 -30.13 27.26
N LEU A 6 1.24 -28.80 27.39
CA LEU A 6 0.44 -27.84 26.60
C LEU A 6 0.70 -27.92 25.09
N LEU A 7 1.91 -28.36 24.70
CA LEU A 7 2.29 -28.62 23.31
C LEU A 7 1.91 -30.03 22.84
N GLY A 8 1.27 -30.85 23.68
CA GLY A 8 0.80 -32.19 23.33
C GLY A 8 1.78 -33.32 23.62
N HIS A 9 2.88 -33.08 24.33
CA HIS A 9 3.88 -34.11 24.63
C HIS A 9 3.70 -34.73 26.02
N GLY A 10 3.93 -36.05 26.12
CA GLY A 10 3.92 -36.79 27.39
C GLY A 10 2.53 -36.92 28.02
N LEU A 11 1.48 -36.94 27.20
CA LEU A 11 0.08 -37.02 27.61
C LEU A 11 -0.36 -38.44 28.00
N ASP A 12 0.41 -39.45 27.61
CA ASP A 12 0.25 -40.86 27.99
C ASP A 12 0.30 -41.09 29.50
N SER A 13 1.05 -40.23 30.21
CA SER A 13 1.14 -40.22 31.67
C SER A 13 0.07 -39.39 32.38
N CYS A 14 -0.80 -38.69 31.64
CA CYS A 14 -1.80 -37.80 32.21
C CYS A 14 -3.06 -38.53 32.67
N SER A 15 -3.64 -38.09 33.80
CA SER A 15 -4.99 -38.49 34.18
C SER A 15 -6.03 -37.80 33.29
N VAL A 16 -7.28 -38.30 33.33
CA VAL A 16 -8.40 -37.71 32.59
C VAL A 16 -8.66 -36.28 33.04
N GLU A 17 -8.56 -36.00 34.35
CA GLU A 17 -8.74 -34.68 34.94
C GLU A 17 -7.65 -33.72 34.47
N GLU A 18 -6.37 -34.15 34.44
CA GLU A 18 -5.28 -33.33 33.91
C GLU A 18 -5.50 -32.98 32.43
N LEU A 19 -5.96 -33.93 31.63
CA LEU A 19 -6.25 -33.70 30.20
C LEU A 19 -7.41 -32.72 30.00
N GLN A 20 -8.45 -32.80 30.83
CA GLN A 20 -9.56 -31.84 30.80
C GLN A 20 -9.10 -30.43 31.17
N GLU A 21 -8.25 -30.29 32.19
CA GLU A 21 -7.69 -28.99 32.58
C GLU A 21 -6.84 -28.38 31.47
N ILE A 22 -5.96 -29.18 30.86
CA ILE A 22 -5.11 -28.76 29.72
C ILE A 22 -5.99 -28.29 28.56
N THR A 23 -7.02 -29.06 28.21
CA THR A 23 -7.95 -28.72 27.13
C THR A 23 -8.65 -27.40 27.41
N GLY A 24 -9.24 -27.24 28.60
CA GLY A 24 -9.91 -26.00 28.98
C GLY A 24 -8.99 -24.79 29.04
N GLN A 25 -7.70 -24.97 29.40
CA GLN A 25 -6.70 -23.91 29.35
C GLN A 25 -6.37 -23.50 27.90
N LEU A 26 -6.20 -24.47 27.00
CA LEU A 26 -5.93 -24.22 25.58
C LEU A 26 -7.11 -23.53 24.91
N GLU A 27 -8.33 -24.01 25.12
CA GLU A 27 -9.54 -23.38 24.55
C GLU A 27 -9.68 -21.92 24.96
N ARG A 28 -9.52 -21.61 26.26
CA ARG A 28 -9.59 -20.24 26.77
C ARG A 28 -8.49 -19.35 26.18
N SER A 29 -7.25 -19.85 26.10
CA SER A 29 -6.13 -19.05 25.60
C SER A 29 -6.24 -18.81 24.09
N VAL A 30 -6.58 -19.82 23.31
CA VAL A 30 -6.79 -19.69 21.86
C VAL A 30 -7.96 -18.76 21.55
N ARG A 31 -9.06 -18.85 22.31
CA ARG A 31 -10.18 -17.91 22.17
C ARG A 31 -9.73 -16.46 22.38
N LYS A 32 -9.03 -16.18 23.49
CA LYS A 32 -8.50 -14.83 23.79
C LYS A 32 -7.56 -14.32 22.70
N ILE A 33 -6.67 -15.17 22.19
CA ILE A 33 -5.74 -14.80 21.11
C ILE A 33 -6.52 -14.43 19.84
N ARG A 34 -7.52 -15.22 19.46
CA ARG A 34 -8.35 -14.95 18.27
C ARG A 34 -9.15 -13.67 18.41
N GLU A 35 -9.80 -13.47 19.56
CA GLU A 35 -10.55 -12.24 19.85
C GLU A 35 -9.65 -11.01 19.77
N ARG A 36 -8.47 -11.06 20.40
CA ARG A 36 -7.52 -9.94 20.35
C ARG A 36 -6.99 -9.69 18.94
N LYS A 37 -6.66 -10.74 18.20
CA LYS A 37 -6.21 -10.64 16.80
C LYS A 37 -7.29 -10.02 15.91
N ALA A 38 -8.55 -10.43 16.07
CA ALA A 38 -9.67 -9.87 15.33
C ALA A 38 -9.89 -8.38 15.64
N HIS A 39 -9.83 -8.01 16.92
CA HIS A 39 -9.94 -6.61 17.35
C HIS A 39 -8.87 -5.73 16.72
N LEU A 40 -7.59 -6.14 16.80
CA LEU A 40 -6.47 -5.38 16.25
C LEU A 40 -6.60 -5.22 14.73
N PHE A 41 -7.04 -6.25 14.00
CA PHE A 41 -7.24 -6.13 12.56
C PHE A 41 -8.42 -5.23 12.21
N ALA A 42 -9.50 -5.25 13.00
CA ALA A 42 -10.62 -4.34 12.79
C ALA A 42 -10.17 -2.86 12.93
N GLU A 43 -9.37 -2.56 13.97
CA GLU A 43 -8.78 -1.23 14.17
C GLU A 43 -7.88 -0.83 12.98
N GLN A 44 -7.01 -1.73 12.53
CA GLN A 44 -6.14 -1.47 11.38
C GLN A 44 -6.93 -1.23 10.09
N MET A 45 -7.99 -2.00 9.85
CA MET A 45 -8.88 -1.80 8.70
C MET A 45 -9.57 -0.44 8.77
N GLU A 46 -10.02 -0.02 9.95
CA GLU A 46 -10.67 1.28 10.13
C GLU A 46 -9.69 2.44 9.85
N GLN A 47 -8.46 2.35 10.38
CA GLN A 47 -7.41 3.33 10.11
C GLN A 47 -7.08 3.44 8.62
N LEU A 48 -6.95 2.30 7.93
CA LEU A 48 -6.68 2.28 6.49
C LEU A 48 -7.83 2.88 5.68
N ARG A 49 -9.09 2.56 6.01
CA ARG A 49 -10.27 3.16 5.38
C ARG A 49 -10.35 4.66 5.61
N ALA A 50 -9.98 5.14 6.79
CA ALA A 50 -9.93 6.57 7.06
C ALA A 50 -8.85 7.26 6.21
N LYS A 51 -7.67 6.66 6.12
CA LYS A 51 -6.58 7.15 5.27
C LYS A 51 -6.97 7.16 3.79
N GLU A 52 -7.62 6.10 3.32
CA GLU A 52 -8.12 6.01 1.94
C GLU A 52 -9.08 7.16 1.63
N ARG A 53 -10.06 7.43 2.50
CA ARG A 53 -10.99 8.56 2.31
C ARG A 53 -10.27 9.91 2.24
N LEU A 54 -9.35 10.17 3.16
CA LEU A 54 -8.57 11.42 3.17
C LEU A 54 -7.77 11.60 1.88
N LEU A 55 -7.10 10.54 1.43
CA LEU A 55 -6.31 10.59 0.18
C LEU A 55 -7.21 10.79 -1.04
N LEU A 56 -8.40 10.19 -1.08
CA LEU A 56 -9.36 10.42 -2.16
C LEU A 56 -9.84 11.88 -2.19
N GLU A 57 -10.14 12.47 -1.04
CA GLU A 57 -10.53 13.87 -0.93
C GLU A 57 -9.41 14.82 -1.36
N GLU A 58 -8.17 14.57 -0.93
CA GLU A 58 -7.00 15.35 -1.34
C GLU A 58 -6.73 15.22 -2.84
N ASN A 59 -6.81 14.00 -3.38
CA ASN A 59 -6.62 13.77 -4.80
C ASN A 59 -7.69 14.47 -5.65
N ALA A 60 -8.95 14.45 -5.21
CA ALA A 60 -10.04 15.17 -5.87
C ALA A 60 -9.76 16.68 -5.91
N LYS A 61 -9.36 17.28 -4.78
CA LYS A 61 -8.99 18.71 -4.71
C LYS A 61 -7.83 19.05 -5.66
N LEU A 62 -6.76 18.26 -5.62
CA LEU A 62 -5.63 18.46 -6.53
C LEU A 62 -6.04 18.28 -8.00
N SER A 63 -6.92 17.32 -8.31
CA SER A 63 -7.44 17.15 -9.67
C SER A 63 -8.33 18.31 -10.11
N GLU A 64 -9.00 19.01 -9.21
CA GLU A 64 -9.73 20.24 -9.55
C GLU A 64 -8.76 21.40 -9.82
N GLU A 65 -7.75 21.58 -8.95
CA GLU A 65 -6.72 22.63 -9.08
C GLU A 65 -5.84 22.46 -10.32
N PHE A 66 -5.43 21.22 -10.63
CA PHE A 66 -4.45 20.90 -11.66
C PHE A 66 -5.01 20.12 -12.84
N GLY A 67 -6.21 19.53 -12.77
CA GLY A 67 -6.82 18.84 -13.91
C GLY A 67 -7.49 19.78 -14.92
N ALA A 68 -7.82 21.01 -14.50
CA ALA A 68 -8.35 22.04 -15.39
C ALA A 68 -7.26 22.76 -16.21
N GLN A 69 -6.05 22.95 -15.65
CA GLN A 69 -5.00 23.74 -16.30
C GLN A 69 -4.40 23.10 -17.58
N PRO A 70 -3.99 21.82 -17.60
CA PRO A 70 -3.44 21.19 -18.79
C PRO A 70 -4.49 21.00 -19.90
N ARG A 71 -5.77 20.83 -19.56
CA ARG A 71 -6.84 20.62 -20.53
C ARG A 71 -7.27 21.89 -21.25
N LEU A 72 -7.26 23.04 -20.57
CA LEU A 72 -7.58 24.33 -21.21
C LEU A 72 -6.43 24.84 -22.08
N LEU A 73 -5.17 24.60 -21.67
CA LEU A 73 -4.01 24.93 -22.49
C LEU A 73 -3.92 24.07 -23.76
N LEU A 74 -4.21 22.77 -23.67
CA LEU A 74 -4.25 21.88 -24.83
C LEU A 74 -5.38 22.25 -25.82
N ARG A 75 -6.54 22.70 -25.31
CA ARG A 75 -7.67 23.12 -26.15
C ARG A 75 -7.45 24.46 -26.86
N GLN A 76 -6.76 25.41 -26.23
CA GLN A 76 -6.39 26.67 -26.90
C GLN A 76 -5.35 26.45 -28.01
N GLN A 77 -4.45 25.47 -27.83
CA GLN A 77 -3.42 25.15 -28.82
C GLN A 77 -3.97 24.35 -30.03
N GLN A 78 -5.08 23.61 -29.87
CA GLN A 78 -5.74 22.90 -30.97
C GLN A 78 -6.55 23.82 -31.90
N LEU A 79 -7.10 24.93 -31.39
CA LEU A 79 -7.85 25.91 -32.21
C LEU A 79 -6.96 26.78 -33.11
N SER A 80 -5.64 26.74 -32.92
CA SER A 80 -4.66 27.52 -33.70
C SER A 80 -3.96 26.73 -34.80
N VAL A 81 -4.31 25.44 -35.01
CA VAL A 81 -3.62 24.52 -35.94
C VAL A 81 -4.43 24.18 -37.20
N GLU A 82 -5.63 24.75 -37.41
CA GLU A 82 -6.38 24.49 -38.65
C GLU A 82 -5.91 25.29 -39.88
N GLU A 83 -5.02 26.28 -39.73
CA GLU A 83 -4.40 26.96 -40.86
C GLU A 83 -2.89 26.74 -40.92
N LYS A 84 -2.52 25.61 -41.54
CA LYS A 84 -1.37 25.42 -42.47
C LYS A 84 -0.69 24.07 -42.26
N GLY A 85 -0.92 23.23 -43.26
CA GLY A 85 0.02 22.30 -43.88
C GLY A 85 1.16 21.71 -43.04
N ALA A 86 1.09 20.38 -42.90
CA ALA A 86 2.21 19.44 -42.96
C ALA A 86 3.51 19.79 -42.20
N VAL A 87 3.69 19.04 -41.09
CA VAL A 87 4.95 18.70 -40.42
C VAL A 87 5.63 19.84 -39.63
N SER A 88 5.65 19.70 -38.30
CA SER A 88 6.85 20.10 -37.55
C SER A 88 7.03 19.26 -36.28
N TYR A 89 8.10 18.47 -36.36
CA TYR A 89 8.77 17.66 -35.37
C TYR A 89 9.18 18.54 -34.16
N TRP A 90 8.88 18.11 -32.92
CA TRP A 90 9.71 18.38 -31.73
C TRP A 90 10.08 19.83 -31.34
N SER A 91 9.32 20.84 -31.75
CA SER A 91 9.83 22.22 -31.71
C SER A 91 9.50 23.01 -30.43
N GLN A 92 9.69 22.43 -29.24
CA GLN A 92 9.84 23.23 -28.01
C GLN A 92 10.91 22.69 -27.03
N SER A 93 11.82 21.83 -27.49
CA SER A 93 13.07 21.54 -26.75
C SER A 93 14.09 22.70 -26.80
N SER A 94 13.80 23.80 -27.50
CA SER A 94 14.80 24.82 -27.84
C SER A 94 15.12 25.85 -26.74
N LEU A 95 14.69 25.64 -25.49
CA LEU A 95 15.11 26.50 -24.35
C LEU A 95 15.51 25.69 -23.09
N SER A 96 15.86 24.41 -23.21
CA SER A 96 16.55 23.71 -22.14
C SER A 96 18.05 23.82 -22.35
N SER A 97 18.74 24.55 -21.47
CA SER A 97 20.19 24.40 -21.29
C SER A 97 20.50 22.91 -21.15
N GLU A 98 21.29 22.38 -22.07
CA GLU A 98 21.70 20.98 -22.11
C GLU A 98 22.64 20.71 -20.92
N VAL A 99 22.07 20.22 -19.81
CA VAL A 99 22.85 19.73 -18.67
C VAL A 99 22.83 18.22 -18.76
N GLU A 100 23.98 17.65 -19.11
CA GLU A 100 24.21 16.21 -19.13
C GLU A 100 24.06 15.68 -17.69
N THR A 101 23.01 14.92 -17.43
CA THR A 101 22.81 14.24 -16.16
C THR A 101 23.05 12.76 -16.36
N GLU A 102 24.03 12.19 -15.65
CA GLU A 102 24.27 10.75 -15.60
C GLU A 102 23.20 10.06 -14.74
N LEU A 103 21.94 10.15 -15.15
CA LEU A 103 20.82 9.53 -14.46
C LEU A 103 20.73 8.04 -14.85
N PHE A 104 21.34 7.17 -14.04
CA PHE A 104 21.16 5.74 -14.17
C PHE A 104 19.90 5.28 -13.43
N ILE A 105 18.82 5.02 -14.15
CA ILE A 105 17.62 4.35 -13.61
C ILE A 105 17.78 2.84 -13.82
N GLY A 106 18.47 2.19 -12.88
CA GLY A 106 18.63 0.74 -12.86
C GLY A 106 18.98 0.24 -11.45
N PRO A 107 18.83 -1.07 -11.18
CA PRO A 107 19.24 -1.66 -9.90
C PRO A 107 20.73 -1.39 -9.63
N PRO A 108 21.13 -1.15 -8.37
CA PRO A 108 22.48 -0.69 -8.02
C PRO A 108 23.56 -1.68 -8.46
N VAL A 109 24.63 -1.16 -9.08
CA VAL A 109 25.79 -1.96 -9.48
C VAL A 109 26.54 -2.39 -8.22
N THR A 110 26.47 -3.67 -7.87
CA THR A 110 27.36 -4.27 -6.86
C THR A 110 28.75 -4.39 -7.46
N ARG A 111 29.69 -3.55 -7.03
CA ARG A 111 31.11 -3.76 -7.33
C ARG A 111 31.62 -4.87 -6.41
N CYS A 112 32.04 -5.99 -7.01
CA CYS A 112 32.77 -7.06 -6.34
C CYS A 112 34.19 -6.60 -5.98
#